data_AF-A0A060CCR9-F1
#
_entry.id   AF-A0A060CCR9-F1
#
_cell.length_a   1.000
_cell.length_b   1.000
_cell.length_c   1.000
_cell.angle_alpha   90.00
_cell.angle_beta   90.00
_cell.angle_gamma   90.00
#
_symmetry.space_group_name_H-M   'P 1'
#
loop_
_entity.id
_entity.type
_entity.pdbx_description
1 polymer ?
#
loop_
_entity_poly.entity_id
_entity_poly.type
_entity_poly.pdbx_seq_one_letter_code
_entity_poly.pdbx_strand_id
1 'polypeptide(L)'
;TGNHLPKWFRPPYGGIDNRIRHILRKFGLQAALWDHDTFDWQLLNPSMNRTQDQILADVKQWMSKSNPPVGLILEHDGAIQTVNAGIEVRNLIGEDQWTVAQCKGGAEYIRVFDPM
;
A
#
# COMPACT_ATOMS: atom_id res chain seq x y z
N THR A 1 -2.79 -17.52 7.42
CA THR A 1 -4.04 -16.76 7.59
C THR A 1 -5.09 -17.42 6.73
N GLY A 2 -6.29 -17.70 7.25
CA GLY A 2 -7.45 -18.20 6.47
C GLY A 2 -7.16 -19.14 5.29
N ASN A 3 -6.28 -20.14 5.45
CA ASN A 3 -5.86 -21.07 4.40
C ASN A 3 -5.14 -20.46 3.17
N HIS A 4 -4.46 -19.33 3.33
CA HIS A 4 -3.68 -18.69 2.26
C HIS A 4 -2.22 -18.45 2.70
N LEU A 5 -1.29 -18.71 1.79
CA LEU A 5 0.12 -18.32 1.90
C LEU A 5 0.38 -17.11 0.98
N PRO A 6 0.64 -15.91 1.52
CA PRO A 6 0.74 -14.68 0.73
C PRO A 6 1.92 -14.70 -0.24
N LYS A 7 1.75 -14.04 -1.39
CA LYS A 7 2.83 -13.78 -2.35
C LYS A 7 3.59 -12.49 -2.06
N TRP A 8 2.90 -11.48 -1.57
CA TRP A 8 3.41 -10.12 -1.45
C TRP A 8 3.85 -9.81 -0.03
N PHE A 9 4.99 -9.14 0.09
CA PHE A 9 5.58 -8.70 1.34
C PHE A 9 5.98 -7.23 1.22
N ARG A 10 5.51 -6.37 2.12
CA ARG A 10 5.97 -4.99 2.22
C ARG A 10 7.07 -4.91 3.29
N PRO A 11 8.32 -4.56 2.94
CA PRO A 11 9.37 -4.39 3.93
C PRO A 11 9.06 -3.22 4.87
N PRO A 12 9.25 -3.37 6.20
CA PRO A 12 9.16 -2.25 7.13
C PRO A 12 10.04 -1.08 6.68
N TYR A 13 9.50 0.14 6.74
CA TYR A 13 10.16 1.37 6.30
C TYR A 13 10.65 1.39 4.85
N GLY A 14 10.20 0.46 3.99
CA GLY A 14 10.75 0.31 2.65
C GLY A 14 12.19 -0.23 2.63
N GLY A 15 12.69 -0.70 3.78
CA GLY A 15 14.06 -1.16 3.97
C GLY A 15 14.33 -2.44 3.18
N ILE A 16 14.85 -2.28 1.95
CA ILE A 16 15.13 -3.38 1.04
C ILE A 16 16.53 -3.29 0.45
N ASP A 17 17.31 -4.35 0.66
CA ASP A 17 18.61 -4.54 0.07
C ASP A 17 18.69 -5.93 -0.60
N ASN A 18 19.87 -6.29 -1.10
CA ASN A 18 20.06 -7.59 -1.75
C ASN A 18 19.91 -8.78 -0.79
N ARG A 19 20.16 -8.60 0.51
CA ARG A 19 19.97 -9.64 1.53
C ARG A 19 18.48 -9.91 1.74
N ILE A 20 17.68 -8.84 1.91
CA ILE A 20 16.22 -8.96 2.03
C ILE A 20 15.63 -9.56 0.77
N ARG A 21 16.02 -9.09 -0.43
CA ARG A 21 15.57 -9.68 -1.70
C ARG A 21 15.91 -11.18 -1.79
N HIS A 22 17.09 -11.58 -1.33
CA HIS A 22 17.50 -12.98 -1.31
C HIS A 22 16.59 -13.81 -0.39
N ILE A 23 16.32 -13.33 0.83
CA ILE A 23 15.43 -13.99 1.78
C ILE A 23 14.03 -14.14 1.19
N LEU A 24 13.44 -13.08 0.62
CA LEU A 24 12.11 -13.15 0.02
C LEU A 24 12.03 -14.20 -1.08
N ARG A 25 13.05 -14.29 -1.95
CA ARG A 25 13.10 -15.31 -3.00
C ARG A 25 13.12 -16.74 -2.43
N LYS A 26 13.80 -16.98 -1.31
CA LYS A 26 13.81 -18.30 -0.65
C LYS A 26 12.44 -18.73 -0.14
N PHE A 27 11.60 -17.78 0.25
CA PHE A 27 10.21 -18.01 0.66
C PHE A 27 9.21 -17.90 -0.50
N GLY A 28 9.66 -17.66 -1.73
CA GLY A 28 8.78 -17.44 -2.88
C GLY A 28 8.01 -16.12 -2.85
N LEU A 29 8.36 -15.20 -1.96
CA LEU A 29 7.73 -13.89 -1.79
C LEU A 29 8.25 -12.85 -2.78
N GLN A 30 7.44 -11.83 -3.04
CA GLN A 30 7.80 -10.63 -3.81
C GLN A 30 7.62 -9.37 -2.95
N ALA A 31 8.55 -8.44 -3.08
CA ALA A 31 8.47 -7.16 -2.39
C ALA A 31 7.43 -6.25 -3.06
N ALA A 32 6.49 -5.73 -2.27
CA ALA A 32 5.59 -4.65 -2.65
C ALA A 32 6.12 -3.34 -2.05
N LEU A 33 6.50 -2.40 -2.92
CA LEU A 33 6.80 -1.02 -2.57
C LEU A 33 5.72 -0.12 -3.16
N TRP A 34 5.76 1.16 -2.80
CA TRP A 34 4.79 2.16 -3.23
C TRP A 34 5.42 3.19 -4.17
N ASP A 35 4.57 3.78 -5.00
CA ASP A 35 4.89 4.87 -5.92
C ASP A 35 4.51 6.24 -5.32
N HIS A 36 3.60 6.25 -4.33
CA HIS A 36 3.20 7.44 -3.56
C HIS A 36 3.05 7.12 -2.07
N ASP A 37 3.57 8.00 -1.22
CA ASP A 37 3.41 7.95 0.24
C ASP A 37 2.47 9.09 0.65
N THR A 38 1.38 8.78 1.34
CA THR A 38 0.42 9.80 1.81
C THR A 38 0.96 10.62 2.98
N PHE A 39 1.99 10.11 3.67
CA PHE A 39 2.48 10.64 4.94
C PHE A 39 1.38 10.76 6.01
N ASP A 40 0.39 9.86 5.98
CA ASP A 40 -0.73 9.79 6.92
C ASP A 40 -0.29 9.67 8.39
N TRP A 41 0.84 9.01 8.65
CA TRP A 41 1.44 8.89 9.99
C TRP A 41 1.69 10.26 10.64
N GLN A 42 1.88 11.33 9.87
CA GLN A 42 2.07 12.67 10.41
C GLN A 42 0.80 13.23 11.07
N LEU A 43 -0.40 12.72 10.74
CA LEU A 43 -1.65 13.05 11.44
C LEU A 43 -1.61 12.65 12.91
N LEU A 44 -0.78 11.66 13.26
CA LEU A 44 -0.63 11.16 14.62
C LEU A 44 0.37 12.00 15.44
N ASN A 45 1.08 12.94 14.81
CA ASN A 45 2.04 13.81 15.46
C ASN A 45 1.57 15.28 15.43
N PRO A 46 1.06 15.83 16.55
CA PRO A 46 0.58 17.21 16.62
C PRO A 46 1.61 18.27 16.22
N SER A 47 2.91 17.99 16.38
CA SER A 47 3.96 18.94 16.01
C SER A 47 4.21 19.06 14.50
N MET A 48 3.68 18.12 13.70
CA MET A 48 3.89 18.10 12.25
C MET A 48 2.86 18.95 11.48
N ASN A 49 1.77 19.38 12.13
CA ASN A 49 0.67 20.16 11.53
C ASN A 49 0.14 19.58 10.20
N ARG A 50 0.24 18.27 9.98
CA ARG A 50 -0.33 17.59 8.82
C ARG A 50 -1.85 17.56 8.95
N THR A 51 -2.56 17.87 7.88
CA THR A 51 -4.03 17.78 7.82
C THR A 51 -4.48 16.77 6.78
N GLN A 52 -5.70 16.26 6.93
CA GLN A 52 -6.32 15.36 5.96
C GLN A 52 -6.48 16.04 4.59
N ASP A 53 -6.84 17.32 4.55
CA ASP A 53 -6.97 18.07 3.29
C ASP A 53 -5.66 18.16 2.51
N GLN A 54 -4.51 18.26 3.20
CA GLN A 54 -3.20 18.23 2.56
C GLN A 54 -2.91 16.85 1.95
N ILE A 55 -3.28 15.77 2.64
CA ILE A 55 -3.16 14.40 2.09
C ILE A 55 -3.99 14.28 0.80
N LEU A 56 -5.25 14.71 0.83
CA LEU A 56 -6.14 14.65 -0.33
C LEU A 56 -5.62 15.51 -1.49
N ALA A 57 -5.06 16.68 -1.21
CA ALA A 57 -4.42 17.52 -2.22
C ALA A 57 -3.19 16.84 -2.85
N ASP A 58 -2.34 16.20 -2.04
CA ASP A 58 -1.14 15.49 -2.52
C ASP A 58 -1.51 14.28 -3.38
N VAL A 59 -2.53 13.50 -2.97
CA VAL A 59 -3.05 12.38 -3.77
C VAL A 59 -3.63 12.87 -5.09
N LYS A 60 -4.44 13.94 -5.07
CA LYS A 60 -5.00 14.54 -6.30
C LYS A 60 -3.90 15.03 -7.24
N GLN A 61 -2.83 15.61 -6.71
CA GLN A 61 -1.67 16.02 -7.48
C GLN A 61 -0.91 14.79 -8.03
N TRP A 62 -0.79 13.71 -7.25
CA TRP A 62 -0.15 12.49 -7.73
C TRP A 62 -0.94 11.85 -8.88
N MET A 63 -2.27 11.74 -8.74
CA MET A 63 -3.15 11.20 -9.78
C MET A 63 -3.01 11.95 -11.11
N SER A 64 -2.83 13.28 -11.07
CA SER A 64 -2.71 14.08 -12.29
C SER A 64 -1.38 13.90 -13.05
N LYS A 65 -0.40 13.18 -12.48
CA LYS A 65 0.89 12.89 -13.13
C LYS A 65 0.80 11.84 -14.24
N SER A 66 -0.31 11.10 -14.33
CA SER A 66 -0.51 10.06 -15.35
C SER A 66 -1.98 9.96 -15.75
N ASN A 67 -2.26 9.49 -16.97
CA ASN A 67 -3.62 9.26 -17.46
C ASN A 67 -3.67 7.93 -18.25
N PRO A 68 -4.32 6.87 -17.72
CA PRO A 68 -4.99 6.82 -16.42
C PRO A 68 -4.01 6.93 -15.23
N PRO A 69 -4.45 7.40 -14.05
CA PRO A 69 -3.68 7.32 -12.82
C PRO A 69 -3.23 5.88 -12.55
N VAL A 70 -1.95 5.66 -12.27
CA VAL A 70 -1.42 4.31 -12.02
C VAL A 70 -0.31 4.32 -10.96
N GLY A 71 -0.35 3.34 -10.07
CA GLY A 71 0.70 3.05 -9.10
C GLY A 71 0.12 2.58 -7.77
N LEU A 72 1.02 2.30 -6.82
CA LEU A 72 0.68 1.86 -5.48
C LEU A 72 0.83 3.00 -4.47
N ILE A 73 -0.17 3.18 -3.61
CA ILE A 73 -0.16 4.18 -2.53
C ILE A 73 0.15 3.48 -1.20
N LEU A 74 0.98 4.11 -0.36
CA LEU A 74 1.21 3.68 1.02
C LEU A 74 0.31 4.46 1.99
N GLU A 75 -0.41 3.72 2.81
CA GLU A 75 -1.22 4.18 3.94
C GLU A 75 -1.10 3.19 5.11
N HIS A 76 -1.64 3.56 6.27
CA HIS A 76 -1.60 2.78 7.49
C HIS A 76 -2.99 2.68 8.13
N ASP A 77 -3.45 1.47 8.41
CA ASP A 77 -4.74 1.17 9.06
C ASP A 77 -4.63 0.99 10.58
N GLY A 78 -3.46 1.29 11.17
CA GLY A 78 -3.17 1.06 12.59
C GLY A 78 -3.77 2.08 13.57
N ALA A 79 -4.34 3.20 13.10
CA ALA A 79 -4.94 4.24 13.92
C ALA A 79 -6.21 4.80 13.26
N ILE A 80 -7.21 5.20 14.07
CA ILE A 80 -8.50 5.66 13.53
C ILE A 80 -8.35 6.91 12.66
N GLN A 81 -7.43 7.82 13.00
CA GLN A 81 -7.17 9.01 12.19
C GLN A 81 -6.67 8.66 10.79
N THR A 82 -5.78 7.67 10.67
CA THR A 82 -5.22 7.27 9.36
C THR A 82 -6.21 6.41 8.57
N VAL A 83 -7.04 5.60 9.25
CA VAL A 83 -8.18 4.90 8.62
C VAL A 83 -9.16 5.89 7.98
N ASN A 84 -9.55 6.94 8.72
CA ASN A 84 -10.47 7.96 8.19
C ASN A 84 -9.88 8.69 6.98
N ALA A 85 -8.58 9.01 7.02
CA ALA A 85 -7.89 9.59 5.88
C ALA A 85 -7.92 8.64 4.66
N GLY A 86 -7.67 7.35 4.86
CA GLY A 86 -7.73 6.33 3.81
C GLY A 86 -9.12 6.17 3.18
N ILE A 87 -10.20 6.32 3.98
CA ILE A 87 -11.58 6.34 3.45
C ILE A 87 -11.78 7.53 2.51
N GLU A 88 -11.30 8.72 2.87
CA GLU A 88 -11.42 9.89 1.99
C GLU A 88 -10.52 9.80 0.76
N VAL A 89 -9.33 9.21 0.87
CA VAL A 89 -8.46 8.91 -0.27
C VAL A 89 -9.16 7.94 -1.23
N ARG A 90 -9.81 6.89 -0.72
CA ARG A 90 -10.66 5.98 -1.52
C ARG A 90 -11.77 6.75 -2.23
N ASN A 91 -12.49 7.63 -1.53
CA ASN A 91 -13.59 8.41 -2.12
C ASN A 91 -13.09 9.33 -3.24
N LEU A 92 -11.89 9.90 -3.11
CA LEU A 92 -11.25 10.73 -4.12
C LEU A 92 -10.81 9.93 -5.36
N ILE A 93 -10.22 8.74 -5.17
CA ILE A 93 -9.71 7.89 -6.27
C ILE A 93 -10.85 7.20 -7.02
N GLY A 94 -11.89 6.76 -6.29
CA GLY A 94 -13.00 5.98 -6.83
C GLY A 94 -12.89 4.48 -6.50
N GLU A 95 -13.88 3.71 -6.94
CA GLU A 95 -14.04 2.29 -6.56
C GLU A 95 -13.32 1.30 -7.48
N ASP A 96 -12.92 1.73 -8.68
CA ASP A 96 -12.22 0.89 -9.67
C ASP A 96 -10.72 0.78 -9.37
N GLN A 97 -10.40 0.26 -8.18
CA GLN A 97 -9.03 0.08 -7.69
C GLN A 97 -8.59 -1.38 -7.81
N TRP A 98 -7.29 -1.57 -8.05
CA TRP A 98 -6.68 -2.89 -8.18
C TRP A 98 -5.99 -3.33 -6.90
N THR A 99 -5.94 -4.64 -6.68
CA THR A 99 -5.00 -5.24 -5.72
C THR A 99 -3.55 -5.03 -6.19
N VAL A 100 -2.59 -5.27 -5.29
CA VAL A 100 -1.16 -5.25 -5.65
C VAL A 100 -0.86 -6.27 -6.76
N ALA A 101 -1.46 -7.45 -6.72
CA ALA A 101 -1.20 -8.50 -7.71
C ALA A 101 -1.76 -8.14 -9.10
N GLN A 102 -2.94 -7.52 -9.14
CA GLN A 102 -3.53 -6.98 -10.38
C GLN A 102 -2.65 -5.85 -10.95
N CYS A 103 -2.20 -4.91 -10.12
CA CYS A 103 -1.34 -3.80 -10.54
C CYS A 103 0.04 -4.21 -11.03
N LYS A 104 0.71 -5.15 -10.36
CA LYS A 104 2.08 -5.57 -10.72
C LYS A 104 2.11 -6.78 -11.66
N GLY A 105 0.96 -7.39 -11.97
CA GLY A 105 0.86 -8.59 -12.78
C GLY A 105 1.45 -9.81 -12.07
N GLY A 106 0.64 -10.52 -11.29
CA GLY A 106 1.08 -11.72 -10.58
C GLY A 106 -0.04 -12.44 -9.84
N ALA A 107 0.33 -13.48 -9.09
CA ALA A 107 -0.59 -14.21 -8.22
C ALA A 107 -0.76 -13.48 -6.87
N GLU A 108 -1.98 -13.52 -6.32
CA GLU A 108 -2.28 -13.01 -4.97
C GLU A 108 -1.54 -13.84 -3.89
N TYR A 109 -1.54 -15.15 -4.07
CA TYR A 109 -1.05 -16.13 -3.11
C TYR A 109 -0.04 -17.07 -3.74
N ILE A 110 0.95 -17.50 -2.96
CA ILE A 110 1.83 -18.62 -3.33
C ILE A 110 1.02 -19.91 -3.34
N ARG A 111 0.09 -20.05 -2.38
CA ARG A 111 -0.76 -21.22 -2.24
C ARG A 111 -2.05 -20.87 -1.52
N VAL A 112 -3.13 -21.49 -1.95
CA VAL A 112 -4.39 -21.59 -1.22
C VAL A 112 -4.52 -23.05 -0.76
N PHE A 113 -4.91 -23.26 0.50
CA PHE A 113 -5.14 -24.58 1.07
C PHE A 113 -6.65 -24.82 1.12
N ASP A 114 -7.09 -26.04 0.85
CA ASP A 114 -8.49 -26.38 1.01
C ASP A 114 -8.87 -26.33 2.51
N PRO A 115 -10.07 -25.83 2.85
CA PRO A 115 -10.60 -26.02 4.19
C PRO A 115 -10.76 -27.53 4.45
N MET A 116 -10.16 -28.01 5.55
CA MET A 116 -10.36 -29.38 6.02
C MET A 116 -11.81 -29.64 6.42
#